data_AF-A0A5J4PPM0-F1
#
_entry.id   AF-A0A5J4PPM0-F1
#
_cell.length_a   1.000
_cell.length_b   1.000
_cell.length_c   1.000
_cell.angle_alpha   90.00
_cell.angle_beta   90.00
_cell.angle_gamma   90.00
#
_symmetry.space_group_name_H-M   'P 1'
#
loop_
_entity.id
_entity.type
_entity.pdbx_description
1 polymer ?
#
loop_
_entity_poly.entity_id
_entity_poly.type
_entity_poly.pdbx_seq_one_letter_code
_entity_poly.pdbx_strand_id
1 'polypeptide(L)'
;EFAMLNFHLPNFNQYIYYLEGYEKNWNSITRHNIAAYRNVPSGTYHFKVKGSNSFGVWTDSETALKIVITPFFWKSGWAYLLYFILLAVIIFFTVKFVLQINRLHTDVKVERQLTDYKLRFFTNISHEFRTPLTIIRGSIENLTAMENLPAALTKQINQMAKGSSRLLRLIDQLLEFRKLQNNVLTLKLERTEAVAFFEDIYQSFKELAEKKKIELLFESNLPQKEILLDKSKWDKIAYNLLSNAMKHTPDNGIIVVRLVFSMIDDRFTLSVSDSGAGVPKDKQSSLFVRFAQLDSSIGGTGVGLHLTAELAAVHKGKTEYTPSELGGACFSVSIPLSDEN
;
A
#
# COMPACT_ATOMS: atom_id res chain seq x y z
N GLU A 1 -39.53 -16.07 58.87
CA GLU A 1 -39.60 -16.72 60.18
C GLU A 1 -40.79 -16.13 60.94
N PHE A 2 -41.47 -16.93 61.75
CA PHE A 2 -42.65 -16.52 62.52
C PHE A 2 -42.57 -17.09 63.94
N ALA A 3 -43.26 -16.50 64.92
CA ALA A 3 -43.21 -16.96 66.31
C ALA A 3 -44.55 -16.73 67.00
N MET A 4 -44.91 -17.63 67.92
CA MET A 4 -46.07 -17.47 68.79
C MET A 4 -45.69 -16.73 70.07
N LEU A 5 -46.54 -15.81 70.55
CA LEU A 5 -46.32 -15.04 71.78
C LEU A 5 -46.49 -15.88 73.08
N ASN A 6 -46.62 -17.21 72.98
CA ASN A 6 -46.72 -18.13 74.11
C ASN A 6 -45.39 -18.86 74.33
N PHE A 7 -44.79 -18.64 75.50
CA PHE A 7 -43.45 -19.11 75.87
C PHE A 7 -43.45 -20.41 76.69
N HIS A 8 -44.61 -20.98 77.01
CA HIS A 8 -44.68 -22.25 77.73
C HIS A 8 -44.44 -23.42 76.76
N LEU A 9 -43.32 -24.15 76.94
CA LEU A 9 -42.90 -25.29 76.10
C LEU A 9 -42.91 -25.00 74.57
N PRO A 10 -42.11 -24.02 74.10
CA PRO A 10 -42.20 -23.47 72.74
C PRO A 10 -41.91 -24.48 71.62
N ASN A 11 -41.16 -25.54 71.91
CA ASN A 11 -40.85 -26.62 70.96
C ASN A 11 -42.07 -27.49 70.58
N PHE A 12 -43.18 -27.35 71.32
CA PHE A 12 -44.43 -28.07 71.06
C PHE A 12 -45.48 -27.21 70.34
N ASN A 13 -45.21 -25.92 70.11
CA ASN A 13 -46.08 -25.07 69.30
C ASN A 13 -46.13 -25.61 67.87
N GLN A 14 -47.30 -25.57 67.26
CA GLN A 14 -47.47 -26.00 65.88
C GLN A 14 -47.95 -24.83 65.03
N TYR A 15 -47.60 -24.84 63.76
CA TYR A 15 -47.89 -23.77 62.83
C TYR A 15 -48.47 -24.35 61.55
N ILE A 16 -49.40 -23.61 60.97
CA ILE A 16 -49.82 -23.74 59.58
C ILE A 16 -49.65 -22.40 58.91
N TYR A 17 -49.17 -22.42 57.68
CA TYR A 17 -48.95 -21.21 56.90
C TYR A 17 -49.44 -21.41 55.47
N TYR A 18 -49.73 -20.30 54.82
CA TYR A 18 -50.34 -20.25 53.51
C TYR A 18 -49.86 -18.99 52.76
N LEU A 19 -49.27 -19.17 51.58
CA LEU A 19 -48.94 -18.06 50.70
C LEU A 19 -50.05 -17.86 49.67
N GLU A 20 -50.96 -16.94 50.00
CA GLU A 20 -52.08 -16.58 49.14
C GLU A 20 -51.59 -15.99 47.82
N GLY A 21 -52.04 -16.60 46.71
CA GLY A 21 -51.60 -16.27 45.35
C GLY A 21 -50.51 -17.19 44.79
N TYR A 22 -49.92 -18.07 45.62
CA TYR A 22 -48.95 -19.10 45.18
C TYR A 22 -49.45 -20.51 45.49
N GLU A 23 -50.02 -20.74 46.67
CA GLU A 23 -50.58 -22.02 47.11
C GLU A 23 -52.11 -21.99 47.01
N LYS A 24 -52.76 -23.16 46.96
CA LYS A 24 -54.23 -23.27 46.97
C LYS A 24 -54.82 -23.62 48.34
N ASN A 25 -54.04 -24.30 49.19
CA ASN A 25 -54.46 -24.79 50.51
C ASN A 25 -53.38 -24.49 51.55
N TRP A 26 -53.75 -24.52 52.83
CA TRP A 26 -52.81 -24.44 53.95
C TRP A 26 -51.83 -25.61 53.92
N ASN A 27 -50.59 -25.33 54.30
CA ASN A 27 -49.58 -26.38 54.48
C ASN A 27 -49.90 -27.29 55.67
N SER A 28 -49.29 -28.47 55.68
CA SER A 28 -49.42 -29.41 56.79
C SER A 28 -48.86 -28.82 58.09
N ILE A 29 -49.41 -29.29 59.20
CA ILE A 29 -49.02 -28.86 60.54
C ILE A 29 -47.52 -29.14 60.74
N THR A 30 -46.75 -28.09 61.00
CA THR A 30 -45.30 -28.17 61.24
C THR A 30 -44.96 -27.61 62.62
N ARG A 31 -43.88 -28.11 63.22
CA ARG A 31 -43.29 -27.53 64.43
C ARG A 31 -42.16 -26.54 64.10
N HIS A 32 -41.77 -26.45 62.84
CA HIS A 32 -40.77 -25.49 62.38
C HIS A 32 -41.38 -24.11 62.21
N ASN A 33 -40.61 -23.09 62.58
CA ASN A 33 -41.03 -21.69 62.55
C ASN A 33 -40.55 -20.93 61.29
N ILE A 34 -40.12 -21.69 60.27
CA ILE A 34 -39.55 -21.21 59.01
C ILE A 34 -40.35 -21.79 57.84
N ALA A 35 -40.80 -20.91 56.94
CA ALA A 35 -41.32 -21.27 55.62
C ALA A 35 -40.32 -20.78 54.56
N ALA A 36 -39.92 -21.68 53.65
CA ALA A 36 -38.97 -21.37 52.59
C ALA A 36 -39.62 -21.57 51.22
N TYR A 37 -39.71 -20.48 50.45
CA TYR A 37 -40.24 -20.49 49.10
C TYR A 37 -39.11 -20.24 48.09
N ARG A 38 -39.05 -21.05 47.03
CA ARG A 38 -38.07 -20.91 45.94
C ARG A 38 -38.81 -20.63 44.64
N ASN A 39 -38.23 -19.77 43.79
CA ASN A 39 -38.75 -19.46 42.45
C ASN A 39 -40.21 -18.96 42.45
N VAL A 40 -40.62 -18.19 43.46
CA VAL A 40 -41.93 -17.55 43.46
C VAL A 40 -41.94 -16.49 42.34
N PRO A 41 -42.91 -16.54 41.41
CA PRO A 41 -43.01 -15.54 40.34
C PRO A 41 -43.14 -14.11 40.85
N SER A 42 -42.90 -13.12 39.99
CA SER A 42 -43.15 -11.72 40.35
C SER A 42 -44.64 -11.49 40.55
N GLY A 43 -45.01 -10.88 41.68
CA GLY A 43 -46.41 -10.70 42.07
C GLY A 43 -46.54 -10.12 43.46
N THR A 44 -47.79 -9.84 43.85
CA THR A 44 -48.14 -9.47 45.22
C THR A 44 -48.76 -10.68 45.90
N TYR A 45 -48.17 -11.10 47.01
CA TYR A 45 -48.57 -12.26 47.79
C TYR A 45 -48.90 -11.85 49.23
N HIS A 46 -49.81 -12.59 49.86
CA HIS A 46 -50.10 -12.41 51.28
C HIS A 46 -49.73 -13.70 52.01
N PHE A 47 -48.67 -13.63 52.81
CA PHE A 47 -48.26 -14.73 53.65
C PHE A 47 -49.09 -14.73 54.94
N LYS A 48 -49.90 -15.76 55.13
CA LYS A 48 -50.77 -15.94 56.30
C LYS A 48 -50.22 -17.06 57.18
N VAL A 49 -50.22 -16.86 58.49
CA VAL A 49 -49.79 -17.88 59.46
C VAL A 49 -50.77 -17.97 60.63
N LYS A 50 -51.03 -19.20 61.08
CA LYS A 50 -51.72 -19.50 62.34
C LYS A 50 -50.84 -20.41 63.19
N GLY A 51 -50.94 -20.26 64.51
CA GLY A 51 -50.24 -21.10 65.48
C GLY A 51 -51.21 -21.78 66.45
N SER A 52 -50.81 -22.94 66.95
CA SER A 52 -51.40 -23.57 68.12
C SER A 52 -50.40 -23.57 69.28
N ASN A 53 -50.92 -23.41 70.50
CA ASN A 53 -50.13 -23.51 71.71
C ASN A 53 -49.78 -24.97 72.04
N SER A 54 -48.94 -25.20 73.05
CA SER A 54 -48.52 -26.53 73.52
C SER A 54 -49.66 -27.49 73.91
N PHE A 55 -50.90 -27.00 74.06
CA PHE A 55 -52.09 -27.77 74.40
C PHE A 55 -52.99 -28.06 73.19
N GLY A 56 -52.56 -27.70 71.97
CA GLY A 56 -53.29 -27.98 70.73
C GLY A 56 -54.45 -27.03 70.45
N VAL A 57 -54.58 -25.93 71.21
CA VAL A 57 -55.60 -24.90 70.95
C VAL A 57 -55.07 -23.96 69.87
N TRP A 58 -55.78 -23.88 68.75
CA TRP A 58 -55.46 -23.00 67.62
C TRP A 58 -55.98 -21.58 67.86
N THR A 59 -55.17 -20.60 67.48
CA THR A 59 -55.60 -19.19 67.52
C THR A 59 -56.51 -18.88 66.34
N ASP A 60 -57.67 -18.25 66.61
CA ASP A 60 -58.61 -17.83 65.55
C ASP A 60 -58.10 -16.64 64.71
N SER A 61 -57.20 -15.83 65.27
CA SER A 61 -56.61 -14.68 64.56
C SER A 61 -55.48 -15.11 63.61
N GLU A 62 -55.64 -14.82 62.33
CA GLU A 62 -54.60 -15.01 61.31
C GLU A 62 -53.68 -13.78 61.26
N THR A 63 -52.36 -13.97 61.25
CA THR A 63 -51.41 -12.88 60.98
C THR A 63 -51.02 -12.90 59.51
N ALA A 64 -51.16 -11.76 58.81
CA ALA A 64 -50.87 -11.64 57.39
C ALA A 64 -49.70 -10.65 57.14
N LEU A 65 -48.76 -11.05 56.28
CA LEU A 65 -47.65 -10.23 55.79
C LEU A 65 -47.75 -10.06 54.27
N LYS A 66 -47.75 -8.82 53.80
CA LYS A 66 -47.73 -8.51 52.36
C LYS A 66 -46.31 -8.62 51.81
N ILE A 67 -46.12 -9.49 50.82
CA ILE A 67 -44.83 -9.70 50.13
C ILE A 67 -45.00 -9.27 48.66
N VAL A 68 -44.14 -8.36 48.19
CA VAL A 68 -44.15 -7.90 46.80
C VAL A 68 -42.83 -8.32 46.14
N ILE A 69 -42.90 -9.19 45.15
CA ILE A 69 -41.75 -9.64 44.37
C ILE A 69 -41.74 -8.87 43.04
N THR A 70 -40.81 -7.93 42.88
CA THR A 70 -40.69 -7.13 41.66
C THR A 70 -40.07 -7.95 40.51
N PRO A 71 -40.51 -7.75 39.25
CA PRO A 71 -39.88 -8.38 38.09
C PRO A 71 -38.40 -8.01 37.96
N PHE A 72 -37.61 -8.90 37.34
CA PHE A 72 -36.20 -8.62 37.05
C PHE A 72 -36.01 -7.42 36.11
N PHE A 73 -35.01 -6.57 36.39
CA PHE A 73 -34.79 -5.31 35.67
C PHE A 73 -34.59 -5.47 34.15
N TRP A 74 -34.01 -6.59 33.69
CA TRP A 74 -33.81 -6.87 32.25
C TRP A 74 -35.09 -7.19 31.48
N LYS A 75 -36.23 -7.39 32.17
CA LYS A 75 -37.56 -7.56 31.57
C LYS A 75 -38.42 -6.29 31.66
N SER A 76 -37.84 -5.17 32.12
CA SER A 76 -38.56 -3.89 32.18
C SER A 76 -38.77 -3.30 30.77
N GLY A 77 -39.82 -2.51 30.59
CA GLY A 77 -40.05 -1.78 29.33
C GLY A 77 -38.87 -0.88 28.93
N TRP A 78 -38.19 -0.29 29.92
CA TRP A 78 -36.97 0.49 29.73
C TRP A 78 -35.79 -0.34 29.20
N ALA A 79 -35.66 -1.60 29.61
CA ALA A 79 -34.63 -2.49 29.09
C ALA A 79 -34.85 -2.80 27.60
N TYR A 80 -36.10 -3.03 27.17
CA TYR A 80 -36.43 -3.24 25.76
C TYR A 80 -36.16 -1.99 24.91
N LEU A 81 -36.45 -0.79 25.43
CA LEU A 81 -36.10 0.47 24.78
C LEU A 81 -34.58 0.62 24.61
N LEU A 82 -33.80 0.27 25.63
CA LEU A 82 -32.34 0.29 25.56
C LEU A 82 -31.81 -0.72 24.52
N TYR A 83 -32.35 -1.93 24.46
CA TYR A 83 -31.98 -2.92 23.43
C TYR A 83 -32.28 -2.42 22.02
N PHE A 84 -33.43 -1.78 21.83
CA PHE A 84 -33.80 -1.20 20.54
C PHE A 84 -32.84 -0.07 20.13
N ILE A 85 -32.49 0.84 21.05
CA ILE A 85 -31.52 1.90 20.80
C ILE A 85 -30.15 1.31 20.46
N LEU A 86 -29.69 0.32 21.23
CA LEU A 86 -28.39 -0.32 20.99
C LEU A 86 -28.35 -1.01 19.62
N LEU A 87 -29.42 -1.70 19.25
CA LEU A 87 -29.57 -2.29 17.91
C LEU A 87 -29.55 -1.22 16.81
N ALA A 88 -30.30 -0.12 16.99
CA ALA A 88 -30.34 0.98 16.02
C ALA A 88 -28.96 1.64 15.85
N VAL A 89 -28.22 1.83 16.94
CA VAL A 89 -26.85 2.36 16.93
C VAL A 89 -25.90 1.42 16.18
N ILE A 90 -25.97 0.11 16.45
CA ILE A 90 -25.17 -0.89 15.72
C ILE A 90 -25.50 -0.84 14.23
N ILE A 91 -26.77 -0.87 13.84
CA ILE A 91 -27.21 -0.80 12.45
C ILE A 91 -26.70 0.50 11.79
N PHE A 92 -26.85 1.64 12.46
CA PHE A 92 -26.36 2.92 11.97
C PHE A 92 -24.86 2.90 11.67
N PHE A 93 -24.04 2.43 12.61
CA PHE A 93 -22.60 2.34 12.43
C PHE A 93 -22.21 1.33 11.34
N THR A 94 -22.86 0.17 11.27
CA THR A 94 -22.62 -0.82 10.21
C THR A 94 -22.93 -0.24 8.84
N VAL A 95 -24.09 0.40 8.66
CA VAL A 95 -24.47 1.03 7.39
C VAL A 95 -23.48 2.13 7.01
N LYS A 96 -23.13 3.01 7.95
CA LYS A 96 -22.15 4.08 7.71
C LYS A 96 -20.80 3.52 7.27
N PHE A 97 -20.31 2.48 7.96
CA PHE A 97 -19.03 1.83 7.67
C PHE A 97 -19.02 1.19 6.27
N VAL A 98 -20.08 0.45 5.91
CA VAL A 98 -20.22 -0.16 4.58
C VAL A 98 -20.27 0.91 3.47
N LEU A 99 -21.03 1.98 3.67
CA LEU A 99 -21.11 3.08 2.69
C LEU A 99 -19.76 3.78 2.51
N GLN A 100 -19.01 3.99 3.60
CA GLN A 100 -17.69 4.62 3.55
C GLN A 100 -16.68 3.75 2.78
N ILE A 101 -16.67 2.44 3.05
CA ILE A 101 -15.83 1.48 2.32
C ILE A 101 -16.19 1.45 0.83
N ASN A 102 -17.48 1.40 0.50
CA ASN A 102 -17.93 1.38 -0.90
C ASN A 102 -17.56 2.66 -1.66
N ARG A 103 -17.64 3.82 -1.01
CA ARG A 103 -17.17 5.09 -1.59
C ARG A 103 -15.68 5.03 -1.89
N LEU A 104 -14.86 4.64 -0.92
CA LEU A 104 -13.40 4.50 -1.09
C LEU A 104 -13.05 3.54 -2.24
N HIS A 105 -13.71 2.38 -2.33
CA HIS A 105 -13.50 1.45 -3.43
C HIS A 105 -13.88 2.03 -4.78
N THR A 106 -14.97 2.79 -4.84
CA THR A 106 -15.42 3.44 -6.07
C THR A 106 -14.45 4.53 -6.51
N ASP A 107 -13.99 5.37 -5.58
CA ASP A 107 -13.05 6.45 -5.86
C ASP A 107 -11.73 5.90 -6.41
N VAL A 108 -11.17 4.87 -5.76
CA VAL A 108 -9.95 4.18 -6.24
C VAL A 108 -10.17 3.55 -7.62
N LYS A 109 -11.34 2.96 -7.87
CA LYS A 109 -11.65 2.33 -9.16
C LYS A 109 -11.74 3.38 -10.27
N VAL A 110 -12.41 4.50 -10.01
CA VAL A 110 -12.53 5.62 -10.97
C VAL A 110 -11.16 6.21 -11.26
N GLU A 111 -10.33 6.44 -10.24
CA GLU A 111 -8.98 6.97 -10.41
C GLU A 111 -8.09 6.05 -11.25
N ARG A 112 -8.15 4.74 -10.99
CA ARG A 112 -7.46 3.72 -11.81
C ARG A 112 -7.95 3.72 -13.26
N GLN A 113 -9.26 3.78 -13.48
CA GLN A 113 -9.83 3.83 -14.83
C GLN A 113 -9.41 5.10 -15.57
N LEU A 114 -9.49 6.26 -14.94
CA LEU A 114 -9.03 7.53 -15.53
C LEU A 114 -7.55 7.47 -15.89
N THR A 115 -6.74 6.85 -15.03
CA THR A 115 -5.31 6.66 -15.28
C THR A 115 -5.11 5.75 -16.50
N ASP A 116 -5.78 4.61 -16.58
CA ASP A 116 -5.72 3.69 -17.72
C ASP A 116 -6.21 4.36 -19.04
N TYR A 117 -7.28 5.16 -18.99
CA TYR A 117 -7.72 5.93 -20.16
C TYR A 117 -6.68 6.95 -20.63
N LYS A 118 -6.12 7.75 -19.71
CA LYS A 118 -5.03 8.70 -20.03
C LYS A 118 -3.86 7.96 -20.68
N LEU A 119 -3.49 6.81 -20.13
CA LEU A 119 -2.41 5.96 -20.65
C LEU A 119 -2.67 5.41 -22.05
N ARG A 120 -3.85 4.84 -22.29
CA ARG A 120 -4.24 4.32 -23.61
C ARG A 120 -4.27 5.43 -24.65
N PHE A 121 -4.81 6.59 -24.30
CA PHE A 121 -4.79 7.77 -25.14
C PHE A 121 -3.36 8.16 -25.53
N PHE A 122 -2.46 8.27 -24.56
CA PHE A 122 -1.05 8.57 -24.82
C PHE A 122 -0.35 7.49 -25.66
N THR A 123 -0.69 6.21 -25.48
CA THR A 123 -0.08 5.14 -26.26
C THR A 123 -0.54 5.16 -27.71
N ASN A 124 -1.83 5.34 -27.95
CA ASN A 124 -2.37 5.41 -29.31
C ASN A 124 -1.78 6.62 -30.04
N ILE A 125 -1.73 7.78 -29.37
CA ILE A 125 -1.05 8.99 -29.87
C ILE A 125 0.43 8.74 -30.15
N SER A 126 1.12 7.98 -29.29
CA SER A 126 2.52 7.63 -29.49
C SER A 126 2.73 6.86 -30.79
N HIS A 127 1.88 5.87 -31.08
CA HIS A 127 1.92 5.13 -32.34
C HIS A 127 1.59 6.02 -33.55
N GLU A 128 0.57 6.88 -33.43
CA GLU A 128 0.18 7.81 -34.50
C GLU A 128 1.25 8.87 -34.78
N PHE A 129 2.05 9.27 -33.79
CA PHE A 129 3.19 10.17 -33.99
C PHE A 129 4.45 9.46 -34.48
N ARG A 130 4.66 8.18 -34.12
CA ARG A 130 5.86 7.42 -34.53
C ARG A 130 6.00 7.36 -36.04
N THR A 131 4.90 7.10 -36.74
CA THR A 131 4.86 6.94 -38.20
C THR A 131 5.28 8.22 -38.95
N PRO A 132 4.65 9.39 -38.75
CA PRO A 132 5.07 10.62 -39.41
C PRO A 132 6.47 11.07 -38.99
N LEU A 133 6.89 10.85 -37.74
CA LEU A 133 8.25 11.19 -37.31
C LEU A 133 9.32 10.32 -37.97
N THR A 134 9.04 9.04 -38.18
CA THR A 134 9.94 8.13 -38.90
C THR A 134 10.10 8.58 -40.35
N ILE A 135 9.02 9.03 -41.00
CA ILE A 135 9.06 9.60 -42.35
C ILE A 135 9.89 10.89 -42.37
N ILE A 136 9.64 11.82 -41.45
CA ILE A 136 10.40 13.07 -41.30
C ILE A 136 11.89 12.76 -41.12
N ARG A 137 12.23 11.76 -40.29
CA ARG A 137 13.61 11.34 -40.07
C ARG A 137 14.24 10.81 -41.36
N GLY A 138 13.55 9.93 -42.09
CA GLY A 138 14.03 9.42 -43.38
C GLY A 138 14.23 10.53 -44.41
N SER A 139 13.34 11.53 -44.45
CA SER A 139 13.51 12.71 -45.31
C SER A 139 14.72 13.55 -44.92
N ILE A 140 14.95 13.72 -43.62
CA ILE A 140 16.11 14.44 -43.10
C ILE A 140 17.40 13.68 -43.43
N GLU A 141 17.45 12.36 -43.19
CA GLU A 141 18.58 11.48 -43.52
C GLU A 141 18.95 11.61 -45.01
N ASN A 142 17.96 11.52 -45.90
CA ASN A 142 18.14 11.73 -47.35
C ASN A 142 18.70 13.12 -47.70
N LEU A 143 18.25 14.18 -47.02
CA LEU A 143 18.78 15.52 -47.23
C LEU A 143 20.24 15.61 -46.76
N THR A 144 20.58 15.08 -45.59
CA THR A 144 21.98 15.01 -45.11
C THR A 144 22.91 14.23 -46.03
N ALA A 145 22.40 13.26 -46.79
CA ALA A 145 23.18 12.46 -47.74
C ALA A 145 23.48 13.20 -49.07
N MET A 146 22.90 14.38 -49.31
CA MET A 146 23.20 15.19 -50.49
C MET A 146 24.56 15.88 -50.36
N GLU A 147 25.39 15.78 -51.41
CA GLU A 147 26.64 16.54 -51.50
C GLU A 147 26.39 18.03 -51.83
N ASN A 148 27.28 18.91 -51.37
CA ASN A 148 27.26 20.37 -51.61
C ASN A 148 26.10 21.16 -50.98
N LEU A 149 25.65 20.78 -49.78
CA LEU A 149 24.71 21.59 -49.01
C LEU A 149 25.36 22.86 -48.41
N PRO A 150 24.72 24.04 -48.51
CA PRO A 150 25.18 25.24 -47.81
C PRO A 150 25.25 25.02 -46.29
N ALA A 151 26.33 25.48 -45.64
CA ALA A 151 26.58 25.25 -44.22
C ALA A 151 25.41 25.68 -43.29
N ALA A 152 24.68 26.74 -43.65
CA ALA A 152 23.50 27.20 -42.93
C ALA A 152 22.34 26.17 -43.00
N LEU A 153 22.15 25.53 -44.16
CA LEU A 153 21.11 24.53 -44.37
C LEU A 153 21.49 23.21 -43.69
N THR A 154 22.75 22.79 -43.75
CA THR A 154 23.28 21.64 -43.00
C THR A 154 23.05 21.79 -41.50
N LYS A 155 23.25 23.01 -40.95
CA LYS A 155 22.99 23.30 -39.54
C LYS A 155 21.50 23.16 -39.19
N GLN A 156 20.58 23.65 -40.03
CA GLN A 156 19.14 23.51 -39.82
C GLN A 156 18.67 22.05 -39.93
N ILE A 157 19.13 21.32 -40.94
CA ILE A 157 18.82 19.90 -41.14
C ILE A 157 19.29 19.09 -39.91
N ASN A 158 20.50 19.34 -39.40
CA ASN A 158 21.01 18.71 -38.19
C ASN A 158 20.17 19.04 -36.93
N GLN A 159 19.61 20.25 -36.83
CA GLN A 159 18.70 20.61 -35.75
C GLN A 159 17.36 19.86 -35.86
N MET A 160 16.80 19.75 -37.06
CA MET A 160 15.59 18.97 -37.31
C MET A 160 15.81 17.47 -37.04
N ALA A 161 16.96 16.93 -37.43
CA ALA A 161 17.35 15.53 -37.17
C ALA A 161 17.35 15.21 -35.68
N LYS A 162 17.96 16.10 -34.88
CA LYS A 162 18.02 16.00 -33.42
C LYS A 162 16.63 16.11 -32.78
N GLY A 163 15.79 17.03 -33.28
CA GLY A 163 14.42 17.18 -32.81
C GLY A 163 13.55 15.95 -33.07
N SER A 164 13.60 15.41 -34.30
CA SER A 164 12.87 14.20 -34.69
C SER A 164 13.31 12.97 -33.89
N SER A 165 14.63 12.76 -33.77
CA SER A 165 15.17 11.66 -32.98
C SER A 165 14.79 11.75 -31.51
N ARG A 166 14.78 12.95 -30.93
CA ARG A 166 14.32 13.18 -29.56
C ARG A 166 12.85 12.80 -29.41
N LEU A 167 11.97 13.25 -30.31
CA LEU A 167 10.55 12.92 -30.26
C LEU A 167 10.29 11.41 -30.37
N LEU A 168 10.96 10.74 -31.30
CA LEU A 168 10.86 9.28 -31.46
C LEU A 168 11.28 8.55 -30.17
N ARG A 169 12.39 8.98 -29.55
CA ARG A 169 12.83 8.41 -28.28
C ARG A 169 11.79 8.59 -27.16
N LEU A 170 11.12 9.73 -27.10
CA LEU A 170 10.08 9.97 -26.09
C LEU A 170 8.85 9.08 -26.31
N ILE A 171 8.45 8.91 -27.56
CA ILE A 171 7.39 7.98 -27.96
C ILE A 171 7.75 6.55 -27.56
N ASP A 172 8.98 6.13 -27.84
CA ASP A 172 9.44 4.77 -27.54
C ASP A 172 9.48 4.50 -26.03
N GLN A 173 9.98 5.46 -25.24
CA GLN A 173 9.95 5.40 -23.78
C GLN A 173 8.52 5.29 -23.22
N LEU A 174 7.57 6.02 -23.81
CA LEU A 174 6.17 5.99 -23.41
C LEU A 174 5.50 4.65 -23.75
N LEU A 175 5.79 4.08 -24.92
CA LEU A 175 5.28 2.75 -25.32
C LEU A 175 5.84 1.64 -24.43
N GLU A 176 7.13 1.71 -24.09
CA GLU A 176 7.77 0.76 -23.21
C GLU A 176 7.19 0.83 -21.79
N PHE A 177 6.91 2.04 -21.31
CA PHE A 177 6.19 2.25 -20.06
C PHE A 177 4.81 1.55 -20.03
N ARG A 178 4.05 1.54 -21.13
CA ARG A 178 2.78 0.76 -21.19
C ARG A 178 3.03 -0.73 -21.04
N LYS A 179 4.07 -1.27 -21.69
CA LYS A 179 4.39 -2.70 -21.61
C LYS A 179 4.71 -3.13 -20.17
N LEU A 180 5.35 -2.24 -19.40
CA LEU A 180 5.62 -2.43 -17.97
C LEU A 180 4.32 -2.57 -17.17
N GLN A 181 3.40 -1.62 -17.30
CA GLN A 181 2.18 -1.62 -16.49
C GLN A 181 1.24 -2.80 -16.74
N ASN A 182 1.27 -3.39 -17.94
CA ASN A 182 0.46 -4.57 -18.23
C ASN A 182 1.14 -5.89 -17.81
N ASN A 183 2.32 -5.85 -17.16
CA ASN A 183 3.12 -7.04 -16.83
C ASN A 183 3.46 -7.92 -18.05
N VAL A 184 3.51 -7.33 -19.26
CA VAL A 184 3.76 -8.05 -20.52
C VAL A 184 5.26 -8.08 -20.87
N LEU A 185 6.11 -7.46 -20.06
CA LEU A 185 7.55 -7.50 -20.28
C LEU A 185 8.12 -8.86 -19.91
N THR A 186 8.35 -9.66 -20.95
CA THR A 186 9.14 -10.88 -20.83
C THR A 186 10.62 -10.52 -20.72
N LEU A 187 11.28 -11.13 -19.73
CA LEU A 187 12.72 -11.06 -19.57
C LEU A 187 13.36 -12.03 -20.57
N LYS A 188 14.28 -11.54 -21.40
CA LYS A 188 15.04 -12.35 -22.34
C LYS A 188 16.49 -12.34 -21.92
N LEU A 189 16.83 -13.24 -21.00
CA LEU A 189 18.20 -13.38 -20.51
C LEU A 189 19.08 -14.06 -21.57
N GLU A 190 20.24 -13.47 -21.81
CA GLU A 190 21.30 -14.03 -22.64
C GLU A 190 22.65 -13.87 -21.94
N ARG A 191 23.55 -14.84 -22.17
CA ARG A 191 24.93 -14.76 -21.68
C ARG A 191 25.63 -13.60 -22.36
N THR A 192 26.06 -12.64 -21.56
CA THR A 192 26.63 -11.39 -22.03
C THR A 192 27.93 -11.14 -21.29
N GLU A 193 29.00 -10.89 -22.04
CA GLU A 193 30.22 -10.31 -21.49
C GLU A 193 29.92 -8.86 -21.11
N ALA A 194 29.76 -8.61 -19.81
CA ALA A 194 29.22 -7.34 -19.33
C ALA A 194 30.19 -6.18 -19.49
N VAL A 195 31.49 -6.41 -19.35
CA VAL A 195 32.47 -5.32 -19.38
C VAL A 195 32.50 -4.68 -20.77
N ALA A 196 32.66 -5.47 -21.83
CA ALA A 196 32.62 -5.03 -23.22
C ALA A 196 31.26 -4.43 -23.60
N PHE A 197 30.15 -5.04 -23.15
CA PHE A 197 28.81 -4.53 -23.43
C PHE A 197 28.60 -3.11 -22.88
N PHE A 198 28.98 -2.84 -21.63
CA PHE A 198 28.86 -1.49 -21.06
C PHE A 198 29.94 -0.53 -21.56
N GLU A 199 31.11 -1.04 -21.92
CA GLU A 199 32.17 -0.25 -22.57
C GLU A 199 31.69 0.30 -23.93
N ASP A 200 31.02 -0.51 -24.76
CA ASP A 200 30.44 -0.08 -26.03
C ASP A 200 29.44 1.08 -25.84
N ILE A 201 28.58 0.97 -24.83
CA ILE A 201 27.62 2.04 -24.50
C ILE A 201 28.36 3.29 -24.04
N TYR A 202 29.37 3.13 -23.17
CA TYR A 202 30.23 4.22 -22.70
C TYR A 202 30.90 4.96 -23.87
N GLN A 203 31.45 4.25 -24.85
CA GLN A 203 32.12 4.85 -26.01
C GLN A 203 31.17 5.76 -26.81
N SER A 204 29.88 5.42 -26.88
CA SER A 204 28.87 6.23 -27.58
C SER A 204 28.68 7.64 -27.00
N PHE A 205 29.09 7.87 -25.75
CA PHE A 205 29.02 9.17 -25.08
C PHE A 205 30.33 9.96 -25.12
N LYS A 206 31.43 9.36 -25.59
CA LYS A 206 32.76 9.97 -25.58
C LYS A 206 32.83 11.27 -26.39
N GLU A 207 32.27 11.28 -27.61
CA GLU A 207 32.22 12.48 -28.46
C GLU A 207 31.44 13.63 -27.79
N LEU A 208 30.34 13.29 -27.11
CA LEU A 208 29.53 14.28 -26.40
C LEU A 208 30.25 14.83 -25.16
N ALA A 209 31.00 13.97 -24.46
CA ALA A 209 31.83 14.35 -23.32
C ALA A 209 32.97 15.27 -23.74
N GLU A 210 33.71 14.93 -24.80
CA GLU A 210 34.77 15.77 -25.37
C GLU A 210 34.25 17.16 -25.75
N LYS A 211 33.06 17.23 -26.36
CA LYS A 211 32.44 18.51 -26.74
C LYS A 211 32.15 19.41 -25.53
N LYS A 212 31.79 18.82 -24.39
CA LYS A 212 31.56 19.52 -23.12
C LYS A 212 32.81 19.62 -22.23
N LYS A 213 33.94 19.07 -22.71
CA LYS A 213 35.17 18.90 -21.92
C LYS A 213 34.96 18.11 -20.62
N ILE A 214 33.98 17.21 -20.59
CA ILE A 214 33.73 16.36 -19.43
C ILE A 214 34.74 15.21 -19.46
N GLU A 215 35.40 14.97 -18.35
CA GLU A 215 36.24 13.78 -18.16
C GLU A 215 35.32 12.58 -17.90
N LEU A 216 35.34 11.62 -18.82
CA LEU A 216 34.53 10.41 -18.76
C LEU A 216 35.45 9.23 -18.45
N LEU A 217 35.17 8.51 -17.36
CA LEU A 217 35.98 7.40 -16.85
C LEU A 217 35.15 6.11 -16.78
N PHE A 218 35.77 4.99 -17.14
CA PHE A 218 35.17 3.66 -17.06
C PHE A 218 36.03 2.76 -16.16
N GLU A 219 35.41 2.21 -15.11
CA GLU A 219 36.06 1.37 -14.11
C GLU A 219 35.31 0.05 -13.96
N SER A 220 36.04 -1.05 -13.86
CA SER A 220 35.48 -2.36 -13.54
C SER A 220 36.39 -3.07 -12.55
N ASN A 221 35.81 -3.71 -11.53
CA ASN A 221 36.60 -4.50 -10.57
C ASN A 221 37.10 -5.83 -11.15
N LEU A 222 36.56 -6.25 -12.30
CA LEU A 222 37.01 -7.41 -13.07
C LEU A 222 37.27 -7.01 -14.53
N PRO A 223 38.31 -7.56 -15.20
CA PRO A 223 38.60 -7.21 -16.59
C PRO A 223 37.59 -7.79 -17.58
N GLN A 224 37.01 -8.94 -17.27
CA GLN A 224 36.02 -9.62 -18.08
C GLN A 224 35.11 -10.46 -17.19
N LYS A 225 33.80 -10.47 -17.45
CA LYS A 225 32.84 -11.31 -16.74
C LYS A 225 31.58 -11.53 -17.59
N GLU A 226 31.27 -12.81 -17.84
CA GLU A 226 29.98 -13.20 -18.41
C GLU A 226 28.91 -13.30 -17.32
N ILE A 227 27.75 -12.70 -17.57
CA ILE A 227 26.55 -12.73 -16.72
C ILE A 227 25.29 -12.86 -17.57
N LEU A 228 24.19 -13.32 -16.97
CA LEU A 228 22.89 -13.32 -17.64
C LEU A 228 22.28 -11.91 -17.58
N LEU A 229 22.05 -11.33 -18.75
CA LEU A 229 21.42 -10.01 -18.89
C LEU A 229 20.42 -10.04 -20.03
N ASP A 230 19.38 -9.22 -19.93
CA ASP A 230 18.63 -8.80 -21.12
C ASP A 230 19.30 -7.55 -21.69
N LYS A 231 20.12 -7.72 -22.75
CA LYS A 231 20.91 -6.61 -23.33
C LYS A 231 20.03 -5.43 -23.72
N SER A 232 18.84 -5.68 -24.28
CA SER A 232 17.95 -4.61 -24.73
C SER A 232 17.46 -3.74 -23.58
N LYS A 233 17.20 -4.32 -22.41
CA LYS A 233 16.78 -3.58 -21.22
C LYS A 233 17.96 -2.87 -20.56
N TRP A 234 19.11 -3.53 -20.46
CA TRP A 234 20.30 -2.96 -19.85
C TRP A 234 20.95 -1.85 -20.67
N ASP A 235 20.87 -1.93 -22.00
CA ASP A 235 21.23 -0.83 -22.91
C ASP A 235 20.47 0.45 -22.52
N LYS A 236 19.15 0.34 -22.33
CA LYS A 236 18.30 1.47 -21.96
C LYS A 236 18.58 1.98 -20.56
N ILE A 237 18.84 1.08 -19.60
CA ILE A 237 19.22 1.45 -18.23
C ILE A 237 20.52 2.28 -18.29
N ALA A 238 21.58 1.74 -18.85
CA ALA A 238 22.89 2.39 -18.91
C ALA A 238 22.83 3.71 -19.68
N TYR A 239 22.18 3.71 -20.86
CA TYR A 239 22.00 4.91 -21.66
C TYR A 239 21.23 6.00 -20.90
N ASN A 240 20.17 5.64 -20.16
CA ASN A 240 19.40 6.62 -19.40
C ASN A 240 20.22 7.23 -18.25
N LEU A 241 20.97 6.41 -17.49
CA LEU A 241 21.84 6.90 -16.43
C LEU A 241 22.94 7.82 -16.98
N LEU A 242 23.65 7.39 -18.03
CA LEU A 242 24.70 8.16 -18.69
C LEU A 242 24.16 9.46 -19.28
N SER A 243 23.02 9.42 -19.97
CA SER A 243 22.44 10.62 -20.56
C SER A 243 21.98 11.63 -19.51
N ASN A 244 21.54 11.17 -18.32
CA ASN A 244 21.23 12.05 -17.19
C ASN A 244 22.51 12.67 -16.60
N ALA A 245 23.56 11.87 -16.36
CA ALA A 245 24.84 12.37 -15.88
C ALA A 245 25.42 13.42 -16.83
N MET A 246 25.47 13.14 -18.14
CA MET A 246 25.93 14.06 -19.18
C MET A 246 25.14 15.37 -19.27
N LYS A 247 23.88 15.33 -18.86
CA LYS A 247 22.98 16.48 -18.91
C LYS A 247 23.15 17.40 -17.71
N HIS A 248 23.37 16.82 -16.53
CA HIS A 248 23.45 17.55 -15.26
C HIS A 248 24.88 17.87 -14.81
N THR A 249 25.87 17.28 -15.47
CA THR A 249 27.29 17.65 -15.27
C THR A 249 27.61 18.95 -16.03
N PRO A 250 28.20 19.96 -15.36
CA PRO A 250 28.67 21.17 -16.01
C PRO A 250 29.87 20.90 -16.93
N ASP A 251 30.19 21.87 -17.79
CA ASP A 251 31.39 21.78 -18.64
C ASP A 251 32.65 21.70 -17.76
N ASN A 252 33.62 20.85 -18.16
CA ASN A 252 34.80 20.49 -17.36
C ASN A 252 34.52 19.65 -16.09
N GLY A 253 33.34 19.06 -15.96
CA GLY A 253 33.05 18.11 -14.89
C GLY A 253 33.60 16.70 -15.15
N ILE A 254 33.32 15.79 -14.22
CA ILE A 254 33.79 14.39 -14.23
C ILE A 254 32.58 13.46 -14.13
N ILE A 255 32.56 12.41 -14.94
CA ILE A 255 31.59 11.32 -14.87
C ILE A 255 32.33 9.99 -14.82
N VAL A 256 31.98 9.15 -13.85
CA VAL A 256 32.58 7.83 -13.64
C VAL A 256 31.51 6.76 -13.79
N VAL A 257 31.69 5.85 -14.74
CA VAL A 257 30.93 4.62 -14.89
C VAL A 257 31.70 3.51 -14.20
N ARG A 258 31.09 2.85 -13.21
CA ARG A 258 31.72 1.76 -12.47
C ARG A 258 30.87 0.49 -12.52
N LEU A 259 31.52 -0.62 -12.85
CA LEU A 259 30.98 -1.97 -12.77
C LEU A 259 31.56 -2.69 -11.55
N VAL A 260 30.68 -3.23 -10.70
CA VAL A 260 31.07 -4.00 -9.52
C VAL A 260 30.39 -5.36 -9.55
N PHE A 261 31.20 -6.41 -9.62
CA PHE A 261 30.77 -7.81 -9.50
C PHE A 261 31.15 -8.32 -8.10
N SER A 262 30.16 -8.58 -7.24
CA SER A 262 30.35 -9.22 -5.93
C SER A 262 29.84 -10.66 -5.98
N MET A 263 30.76 -11.63 -5.93
CA MET A 263 30.40 -13.04 -5.85
C MET A 263 29.91 -13.46 -4.46
N ILE A 264 30.31 -12.71 -3.41
CA ILE A 264 29.91 -12.98 -2.02
C ILE A 264 28.45 -12.56 -1.80
N ASP A 265 28.08 -11.38 -2.32
CA ASP A 265 26.72 -10.83 -2.19
C ASP A 265 25.79 -11.26 -3.33
N ASP A 266 26.29 -12.13 -4.23
CA ASP A 266 25.62 -12.57 -5.45
C ASP A 266 25.03 -11.41 -6.27
N ARG A 267 25.82 -10.36 -6.50
CA ARG A 267 25.30 -9.08 -7.01
C ARG A 267 26.20 -8.45 -8.06
N PHE A 268 25.59 -8.06 -9.18
CA PHE A 268 26.17 -7.16 -10.17
C PHE A 268 25.60 -5.76 -9.97
N THR A 269 26.45 -4.74 -9.96
CA THR A 269 26.05 -3.33 -9.84
C THR A 269 26.69 -2.48 -10.93
N LEU A 270 25.86 -1.76 -11.66
CA LEU A 270 26.26 -0.64 -12.52
C LEU A 270 26.00 0.65 -11.75
N SER A 271 27.02 1.50 -11.61
CA SER A 271 26.87 2.84 -11.04
C SER A 271 27.41 3.91 -11.97
N VAL A 272 26.68 5.03 -12.07
CA VAL A 272 27.12 6.22 -12.79
C VAL A 272 27.15 7.38 -11.80
N SER A 273 28.37 7.89 -11.56
CA SER A 273 28.63 9.02 -10.67
C SER A 273 28.98 10.26 -11.47
N ASP A 274 28.45 11.41 -11.08
CA ASP A 274 28.75 12.70 -11.68
C ASP A 274 29.23 13.74 -10.66
N SER A 275 29.86 14.80 -11.17
CA SER A 275 30.28 15.99 -10.43
C SER A 275 29.31 17.18 -10.62
N GLY A 276 28.02 16.89 -10.88
CA GLY A 276 26.99 17.89 -11.09
C GLY A 276 26.46 18.53 -9.80
N ALA A 277 25.29 19.17 -9.89
CA ALA A 277 24.64 19.82 -8.73
C ALA A 277 24.07 18.84 -7.69
N GLY A 278 24.04 17.54 -8.00
CA GLY A 278 23.40 16.52 -7.17
C GLY A 278 21.87 16.67 -7.10
N VAL A 279 21.24 15.96 -6.16
CA VAL A 279 19.79 16.01 -5.93
C VAL A 279 19.47 16.55 -4.53
N PRO A 280 18.65 17.61 -4.42
CA PRO A 280 18.17 18.14 -3.13
C PRO A 280 17.47 17.08 -2.27
N LYS A 281 17.71 17.08 -0.95
CA LYS A 281 17.21 16.04 -0.01
C LYS A 281 15.69 15.86 -0.05
N ASP A 282 14.95 16.96 -0.20
CA ASP A 282 13.50 17.01 -0.30
C ASP A 282 12.95 16.31 -1.55
N LYS A 283 13.77 16.17 -2.60
CA LYS A 283 13.37 15.55 -3.88
C LYS A 283 13.94 14.15 -4.10
N GLN A 284 14.78 13.64 -3.20
CA GLN A 284 15.39 12.31 -3.34
C GLN A 284 14.35 11.17 -3.30
N SER A 285 13.31 11.30 -2.47
CA SER A 285 12.24 10.30 -2.34
C SER A 285 11.36 10.18 -3.58
N SER A 286 11.39 11.17 -4.48
CA SER A 286 10.57 11.20 -5.70
C SER A 286 11.35 10.92 -6.98
N LEU A 287 12.66 10.66 -6.91
CA LEU A 287 13.51 10.43 -8.09
C LEU A 287 13.04 9.28 -9.00
N PHE A 288 12.52 8.22 -8.40
CA PHE A 288 12.01 7.04 -9.10
C PHE A 288 10.49 7.07 -9.27
N VAL A 289 9.84 8.16 -8.86
CA VAL A 289 8.40 8.35 -9.03
C VAL A 289 8.09 8.86 -10.43
N ARG A 290 6.95 8.41 -10.96
CA ARG A 290 6.52 8.67 -12.32
C ARG A 290 6.32 10.16 -12.59
N PHE A 291 6.91 10.66 -13.69
CA PHE A 291 6.82 12.05 -14.14
C PHE A 291 7.43 13.08 -13.17
N ALA A 292 8.20 12.63 -12.18
CA ALA A 292 8.92 13.54 -11.31
C ALA A 292 10.01 14.28 -12.10
N GLN A 293 9.98 15.61 -12.04
CA GLN A 293 11.02 16.47 -12.61
C GLN A 293 11.54 17.37 -11.50
N LEU A 294 12.86 17.40 -11.35
CA LEU A 294 13.53 18.23 -10.35
C LEU A 294 13.53 19.71 -10.79
N ASP A 295 13.76 19.97 -12.07
CA ASP A 295 13.76 21.29 -12.70
C ASP A 295 13.15 21.23 -14.11
N SER A 296 12.14 22.07 -14.36
CA SER A 296 11.48 22.20 -15.67
C SER A 296 12.37 22.87 -16.73
N SER A 297 13.40 23.61 -16.31
CA SER A 297 14.32 24.36 -17.17
C SER A 297 15.32 23.47 -17.91
N ILE A 298 15.74 22.36 -17.29
CA ILE A 298 16.79 21.49 -17.82
C ILE A 298 16.20 20.49 -18.85
N GLY A 299 14.88 20.38 -18.94
CA GLY A 299 14.15 19.60 -19.93
C GLY A 299 14.25 18.10 -19.69
N GLY A 300 13.16 17.37 -19.74
CA GLY A 300 13.15 15.94 -19.46
C GLY A 300 11.71 15.50 -19.37
N THR A 301 11.43 14.21 -19.52
CA THR A 301 10.04 13.72 -19.40
C THR A 301 9.71 13.24 -18.00
N GLY A 302 10.70 13.11 -17.10
CA GLY A 302 10.51 12.49 -15.79
C GLY A 302 10.13 11.00 -15.87
N VAL A 303 10.32 10.38 -17.05
CA VAL A 303 10.01 8.96 -17.29
C VAL A 303 11.26 8.09 -17.19
N GLY A 304 12.45 8.65 -17.46
CA GLY A 304 13.69 7.89 -17.56
C GLY A 304 14.03 7.10 -16.29
N LEU A 305 14.22 7.77 -15.16
CA LEU A 305 14.63 7.08 -13.91
C LEU A 305 13.57 6.09 -13.40
N HIS A 306 12.28 6.40 -13.56
CA HIS A 306 11.21 5.45 -13.29
C HIS A 306 11.30 4.21 -14.21
N LEU A 307 11.53 4.41 -15.51
CA LEU A 307 11.73 3.30 -16.45
C LEU A 307 12.95 2.45 -16.05
N THR A 308 14.04 3.07 -15.63
CA THR A 308 15.22 2.37 -15.09
C THR A 308 14.87 1.53 -13.86
N ALA A 309 14.11 2.09 -12.90
CA ALA A 309 13.67 1.37 -11.71
C ALA A 309 12.81 0.15 -12.04
N GLU A 310 11.87 0.30 -12.96
CA GLU A 310 11.00 -0.78 -13.42
C GLU A 310 11.76 -1.87 -14.20
N LEU A 311 12.66 -1.49 -15.11
CA LEU A 311 13.48 -2.45 -15.85
C LEU A 311 14.44 -3.23 -14.93
N ALA A 312 14.95 -2.58 -13.88
CA ALA A 312 15.72 -3.23 -12.83
C ALA A 312 14.84 -4.19 -12.01
N ALA A 313 13.63 -3.78 -11.63
CA ALA A 313 12.70 -4.64 -10.89
C ALA A 313 12.31 -5.91 -11.67
N VAL A 314 12.17 -5.83 -13.00
CA VAL A 314 11.95 -7.01 -13.86
C VAL A 314 13.14 -7.98 -13.83
N HIS A 315 14.36 -7.51 -13.55
CA HIS A 315 15.55 -8.34 -13.29
C HIS A 315 15.71 -8.68 -11.80
N LYS A 316 14.69 -8.49 -10.96
CA LYS A 316 14.75 -8.66 -9.49
C LYS A 316 15.84 -7.79 -8.84
N GLY A 317 16.16 -6.69 -9.50
CA GLY A 317 17.15 -5.73 -9.07
C GLY A 317 16.56 -4.57 -8.27
N LYS A 318 17.45 -3.70 -7.82
CA LYS A 318 17.15 -2.48 -7.09
C LYS A 318 17.89 -1.30 -7.71
N THR A 319 17.27 -0.13 -7.63
CA THR A 319 17.90 1.15 -8.01
C THR A 319 18.08 2.01 -6.78
N GLU A 320 19.22 2.68 -6.68
CA GLU A 320 19.57 3.52 -5.54
C GLU A 320 20.20 4.83 -5.99
N TYR A 321 20.04 5.84 -5.15
CA TYR A 321 20.68 7.13 -5.28
C TYR A 321 21.57 7.36 -4.07
N THR A 322 22.80 7.80 -4.30
CA THR A 322 23.73 8.24 -3.27
C THR A 322 24.41 9.55 -3.70
N PRO A 323 24.79 10.43 -2.76
CA PRO A 323 25.68 11.55 -3.08
C PRO A 323 27.01 11.03 -3.63
N SER A 324 27.48 11.60 -4.74
CA SER A 324 28.77 11.24 -5.33
C SER A 324 29.92 11.84 -4.52
N GLU A 325 31.04 11.11 -4.39
CA GLU A 325 32.29 11.64 -3.81
C GLU A 325 32.84 12.81 -4.64
N LEU A 326 32.43 12.94 -5.90
CA LEU A 326 32.77 14.04 -6.81
C LEU A 326 31.90 15.30 -6.57
N GLY A 327 30.99 15.28 -5.60
CA GLY A 327 30.11 16.39 -5.24
C GLY A 327 28.73 16.41 -5.92
N GLY A 328 28.49 15.53 -6.90
CA GLY A 328 27.22 15.42 -7.63
C GLY A 328 26.34 14.25 -7.21
N ALA A 329 25.75 13.56 -8.19
CA ALA A 329 24.87 12.41 -7.98
C ALA A 329 25.55 11.08 -8.34
N CYS A 330 25.24 10.02 -7.61
CA CYS A 330 25.57 8.65 -7.97
C CYS A 330 24.27 7.83 -8.05
N PHE A 331 23.96 7.34 -9.24
CA PHE A 331 22.85 6.42 -9.47
C PHE A 331 23.38 5.02 -9.70
N SER A 332 22.88 4.05 -8.94
CA SER A 332 23.26 2.65 -9.05
C SER A 332 22.07 1.75 -9.35
N VAL A 333 22.33 0.70 -10.13
CA VAL A 333 21.37 -0.36 -10.44
C VAL A 333 22.05 -1.68 -10.17
N SER A 334 21.46 -2.48 -9.29
CA SER A 334 22.00 -3.77 -8.88
C SER A 334 21.04 -4.91 -9.18
N ILE A 335 21.54 -6.05 -9.67
CA ILE A 335 20.79 -7.29 -9.90
C ILE A 335 21.51 -8.50 -9.30
N PRO A 336 20.78 -9.60 -9.02
CA PRO A 336 21.41 -10.86 -8.66
C PRO A 336 22.25 -11.42 -9.82
N LEU A 337 23.35 -12.11 -9.49
CA LEU A 337 24.20 -12.80 -10.47
C LEU A 337 23.74 -14.24 -10.74
N SER A 338 23.06 -14.87 -9.79
CA SER A 338 22.61 -16.25 -9.88
C SER A 338 21.32 -16.44 -10.69
N ASP A 339 21.24 -17.59 -11.37
CA ASP A 339 20.06 -18.01 -12.14
C ASP A 339 18.92 -18.55 -11.26
N GLU A 340 19.16 -18.74 -9.96
CA GLU A 340 18.25 -19.43 -9.04
C GLU A 340 17.15 -18.53 -8.45
N ASN A 341 17.25 -17.20 -8.62
CA ASN A 341 16.38 -16.25 -7.93
C ASN A 341 15.23 -15.72 -8.75
#